data_AF-A0A367J3B6-F1
#
_entry.id   AF-A0A367J3B6-F1
#
_cell.length_a   1.000
_cell.length_b   1.000
_cell.length_c   1.000
_cell.angle_alpha   90.00
_cell.angle_beta   90.00
_cell.angle_gamma   90.00
#
_symmetry.space_group_name_H-M   'P 1'
#
loop_
_entity.id
_entity.type
_entity.pdbx_description
1 polymer ?
#
loop_
_entity_poly.entity_id
_entity_poly.type
_entity_poly.pdbx_seq_one_letter_code
_entity_poly.pdbx_strand_id
1 'polypeptide(L)'
;MSETIDDPLLRGASYLTGTAFISKYFVDHSLGHSLVLDYTTNEPKNGVLLIRVCEARGISPPANITLPSVPPQPVHQNRNRDSLTRKQNWWLPYVVLEFDKNEILIDALGGDTANPIYQHRANFDVSRSSEVSISIYMRHPPTQGESTSRTTNDFFLGGVKIQPNFGSTKIEDQVLNIVGGTGMMHIQLCYRPQQVRYELDNLMFILTYLIA
;
A
#
# COMPACT_ATOMS: atom_id res chain seq x y z
N MET A 1 -54.63 -39.11 -11.91
CA MET A 1 -53.74 -39.66 -10.87
C MET A 1 -52.31 -39.54 -11.34
N SER A 2 -51.59 -38.52 -10.85
CA SER A 2 -50.14 -38.48 -10.65
C SER A 2 -49.82 -37.03 -10.29
N GLU A 3 -49.78 -36.74 -8.99
CA GLU A 3 -49.15 -35.53 -8.48
C GLU A 3 -47.64 -35.73 -8.54
N THR A 4 -46.92 -34.81 -9.17
CA THR A 4 -45.46 -34.77 -9.16
C THR A 4 -45.04 -33.74 -8.12
N ILE A 5 -44.33 -34.20 -7.09
CA ILE A 5 -43.80 -33.37 -6.01
C ILE A 5 -42.49 -32.75 -6.51
N ASP A 6 -42.46 -31.42 -6.68
CA ASP A 6 -41.26 -30.66 -6.98
C ASP A 6 -40.46 -30.39 -5.69
N ASP A 7 -39.32 -31.07 -5.53
CA ASP A 7 -38.39 -30.92 -4.41
C ASP A 7 -37.19 -30.03 -4.84
N PRO A 8 -37.01 -28.81 -4.29
CA PRO A 8 -36.04 -27.85 -4.82
C PRO A 8 -34.63 -27.93 -4.20
N LEU A 9 -34.20 -29.06 -3.62
CA LEU A 9 -32.90 -29.18 -2.92
C LEU A 9 -31.71 -29.69 -3.75
N LEU A 10 -31.79 -29.80 -5.07
CA LEU A 10 -30.70 -30.36 -5.91
C LEU A 10 -30.32 -29.48 -7.10
N ARG A 11 -29.68 -28.33 -6.84
CA ARG A 11 -28.75 -27.69 -7.80
C ARG A 11 -27.55 -27.08 -7.09
N GLY A 12 -26.63 -27.97 -6.69
CA GLY A 12 -25.28 -27.61 -6.27
C GLY A 12 -24.25 -28.06 -7.30
N ALA A 13 -23.21 -27.24 -7.43
CA ALA A 13 -21.91 -27.48 -8.08
C ALA A 13 -21.81 -27.25 -9.60
N SER A 14 -21.42 -26.01 -9.95
CA SER A 14 -20.49 -25.77 -11.06
C SER A 14 -19.40 -24.81 -10.60
N TYR A 15 -18.17 -25.26 -10.76
CA TYR A 15 -16.88 -24.69 -10.35
C TYR A 15 -16.61 -23.34 -11.00
N LEU A 16 -16.22 -22.32 -10.22
CA LEU A 16 -15.30 -21.26 -10.64
C LEU A 16 -14.50 -20.75 -9.45
N THR A 17 -13.17 -20.87 -9.56
CA THR A 17 -12.15 -20.26 -8.70
C THR A 17 -12.17 -18.75 -8.84
N GLY A 18 -12.52 -18.05 -7.77
CA GLY A 18 -12.43 -16.60 -7.68
C GLY A 18 -12.74 -16.16 -6.26
N THR A 19 -11.73 -15.68 -5.53
CA THR A 19 -11.89 -15.04 -4.22
C THR A 19 -12.51 -13.66 -4.42
N ALA A 20 -13.81 -13.63 -4.69
CA ALA A 20 -14.66 -12.48 -4.47
C ALA A 20 -15.30 -12.67 -3.08
N PHE A 21 -14.96 -11.82 -2.12
CA PHE A 21 -15.67 -11.75 -0.85
C PHE A 21 -17.04 -11.12 -1.10
N ILE A 22 -18.01 -11.94 -1.52
CA ILE A 22 -19.42 -11.57 -1.56
C ILE A 22 -19.93 -11.69 -0.13
N SER A 23 -20.26 -10.55 0.48
CA SER A 23 -21.06 -10.51 1.69
C SER A 23 -22.43 -11.14 1.40
N LYS A 24 -22.65 -12.37 1.85
CA LYS A 24 -23.99 -12.98 1.87
C LYS A 24 -24.61 -12.71 3.23
N TYR A 25 -25.67 -11.91 3.24
CA TYR A 25 -26.62 -11.90 4.35
C TYR A 25 -27.32 -13.26 4.38
N PHE A 26 -26.97 -14.10 5.35
CA PHE A 26 -27.77 -15.26 5.72
C PHE A 26 -28.60 -14.85 6.94
N VAL A 27 -29.92 -14.72 6.76
CA VAL A 27 -30.84 -14.48 7.87
C VAL A 27 -31.38 -15.85 8.29
N ASP A 28 -30.83 -16.41 9.36
CA ASP A 28 -31.43 -17.57 10.02
C ASP A 28 -32.44 -17.05 11.07
N HIS A 29 -33.71 -17.40 10.87
CA HIS A 29 -34.81 -17.06 11.78
C HIS A 29 -35.05 -18.20 12.77
N SER A 30 -34.03 -18.65 13.50
CA SER A 30 -34.27 -19.35 14.77
C SER A 30 -33.07 -19.30 15.71
N LEU A 31 -33.35 -19.04 16.99
CA LEU A 31 -32.44 -18.95 18.13
C LEU A 31 -31.69 -17.60 18.28
N GLY A 32 -32.29 -16.73 19.10
CA GLY A 32 -31.82 -15.40 19.47
C GLY A 32 -30.57 -15.39 20.36
N HIS A 33 -29.46 -15.91 19.86
CA HIS A 33 -28.12 -15.53 20.30
C HIS A 33 -27.39 -15.00 19.07
N SER A 34 -27.36 -13.67 18.92
CA SER A 34 -26.55 -13.01 17.91
C SER A 34 -25.09 -13.37 18.20
N LEU A 35 -24.54 -14.33 17.45
CA LEU A 35 -23.10 -14.41 17.24
C LEU A 35 -22.76 -13.21 16.37
N VAL A 36 -22.64 -12.05 17.02
CA VAL A 36 -21.85 -10.95 16.49
C VAL A 36 -20.48 -11.59 16.28
N LEU A 37 -20.14 -11.91 15.03
CA LEU A 37 -18.74 -11.99 14.66
C LEU A 37 -18.23 -10.60 14.94
N ASP A 38 -17.62 -10.45 16.11
CA ASP A 38 -16.85 -9.27 16.46
C ASP A 38 -15.80 -9.19 15.35
N TYR A 39 -16.10 -8.42 14.31
CA TYR A 39 -15.09 -7.67 13.61
C TYR A 39 -14.59 -6.69 14.66
N THR A 40 -13.78 -7.18 15.61
CA THR A 40 -12.86 -6.34 16.33
C THR A 40 -12.07 -5.68 15.22
N THR A 41 -12.48 -4.46 14.86
CA THR A 41 -11.59 -3.47 14.29
C THR A 41 -10.38 -3.52 15.20
N ASN A 42 -9.34 -4.24 14.78
CA ASN A 42 -8.08 -4.31 15.50
C ASN A 42 -7.50 -2.91 15.39
N GLU A 43 -7.97 -2.02 16.26
CA GLU A 43 -7.41 -0.70 16.41
C GLU A 43 -5.94 -0.91 16.76
N PRO A 44 -5.02 -0.43 15.91
CA PRO A 44 -3.62 -0.68 16.15
C PRO A 44 -3.20 -0.06 17.47
N LYS A 45 -2.33 -0.78 18.20
CA LYS A 45 -1.55 -0.13 19.25
C LYS A 45 -0.63 0.92 18.62
N ASN A 46 -0.17 1.87 19.43
CA ASN A 46 0.93 2.73 19.01
C ASN A 46 2.10 1.86 18.56
N GLY A 47 2.74 2.22 17.45
CA GLY A 47 3.80 1.38 16.86
C GLY A 47 4.36 1.97 15.59
N VAL A 48 5.05 1.13 14.83
CA VAL A 48 5.68 1.50 13.55
C VAL A 48 5.21 0.56 12.46
N LEU A 49 4.75 1.12 11.35
CA LEU A 49 4.47 0.42 10.11
C LEU A 49 5.66 0.62 9.17
N LEU A 50 6.36 -0.46 8.85
CA LEU A 50 7.37 -0.48 7.81
C LEU A 50 6.70 -0.83 6.48
N ILE A 51 6.95 -0.02 5.46
CA ILE A 51 6.48 -0.23 4.09
C ILE A 51 7.70 -0.24 3.17
N ARG A 52 7.81 -1.25 2.32
CA ARG A 52 8.78 -1.30 1.23
C ARG A 52 8.06 -1.26 -0.10
N VAL A 53 8.39 -0.28 -0.92
CA VAL A 53 7.99 -0.24 -2.32
C VAL A 53 9.12 -0.88 -3.12
N CYS A 54 8.90 -2.08 -3.65
CA CYS A 54 9.95 -2.85 -4.33
C CYS A 54 10.11 -2.37 -5.78
N GLU A 55 9.07 -2.52 -6.58
CA GLU A 55 9.05 -2.24 -8.02
C GLU A 55 7.62 -2.22 -8.54
N ALA A 56 7.44 -1.72 -9.75
CA ALA A 56 6.24 -1.91 -10.54
C ALA A 56 6.59 -2.50 -11.91
N ARG A 57 5.64 -3.19 -12.54
CA ARG A 57 5.83 -3.87 -13.83
C ARG A 57 4.64 -3.66 -14.73
N GLY A 58 4.88 -3.51 -16.03
CA GLY A 58 3.82 -3.38 -17.04
C GLY A 58 3.03 -2.08 -16.94
N ILE A 59 3.64 -1.00 -16.43
CA ILE A 59 3.04 0.32 -16.46
C ILE A 59 3.05 0.81 -17.91
N SER A 60 1.94 1.37 -18.33
CA SER A 60 1.82 2.05 -19.62
C SER A 60 1.37 3.49 -19.38
N PRO A 61 1.92 4.45 -20.15
CA PRO A 61 1.38 5.80 -20.15
C PRO A 61 -0.05 5.79 -20.74
N PRO A 62 -0.89 6.77 -20.38
CA PRO A 62 -2.13 7.03 -21.12
C PRO A 62 -1.87 7.17 -22.63
N ALA A 63 -2.82 6.75 -23.47
CA ALA A 63 -2.67 6.53 -24.92
C ALA A 63 -2.13 7.74 -25.73
N ASN A 64 -2.15 8.93 -25.16
CA ASN A 64 -1.77 10.20 -25.73
C ASN A 64 -0.42 10.74 -25.22
N ILE A 65 0.34 9.95 -24.45
CA ILE A 65 1.63 10.36 -23.89
C ILE A 65 2.74 9.47 -24.43
N THR A 66 3.70 10.07 -25.12
CA THR A 66 4.96 9.42 -25.47
C THR A 66 5.96 9.68 -24.36
N LEU A 67 6.36 8.62 -23.66
CA LEU A 67 7.39 8.73 -22.63
C LEU A 67 8.76 8.92 -23.31
N PRO A 68 9.68 9.70 -22.70
CA PRO A 68 11.04 9.79 -23.18
C PRO A 68 11.66 8.38 -23.21
N SER A 69 12.01 7.91 -24.40
CA SER A 69 12.54 6.55 -24.62
C SER A 69 14.04 6.43 -24.35
N VAL A 70 14.71 7.52 -23.96
CA VAL A 70 16.17 7.60 -23.81
C VAL A 70 16.50 8.32 -22.51
N PRO A 71 17.47 7.83 -21.71
CA PRO A 71 18.01 8.62 -20.61
C PRO A 71 18.54 9.95 -21.19
N PRO A 72 18.04 11.11 -20.72
CA PRO A 72 18.48 12.40 -21.22
C PRO A 72 20.00 12.50 -21.04
N GLN A 73 20.70 12.92 -22.10
CA GLN A 73 22.16 13.06 -22.05
C GLN A 73 22.57 13.91 -20.84
N PRO A 74 23.63 13.54 -20.12
CA PRO A 74 24.02 14.23 -18.90
C PRO A 74 24.32 15.70 -19.21
N VAL A 75 23.43 16.59 -18.79
CA VAL A 75 23.70 18.03 -18.78
C VAL A 75 24.78 18.24 -17.73
N HIS A 76 26.03 18.43 -18.16
CA HIS A 76 27.17 18.72 -17.30
C HIS A 76 26.92 20.03 -16.54
N GLN A 77 26.28 19.95 -15.39
CA GLN A 77 26.22 21.02 -14.41
C GLN A 77 26.88 20.52 -13.13
N ASN A 78 28.13 20.95 -12.95
CA ASN A 78 28.84 20.96 -11.68
C ASN A 78 27.89 21.45 -10.58
N ARG A 79 27.59 20.62 -9.57
CA ARG A 79 27.34 21.00 -8.15
C ARG A 79 26.77 19.82 -7.34
N ASN A 80 27.36 19.63 -6.16
CA ASN A 80 26.88 18.92 -4.97
C ASN A 80 26.53 17.42 -5.10
N ARG A 81 27.36 16.62 -4.41
CA ARG A 81 27.45 15.15 -4.40
C ARG A 81 26.13 14.43 -4.07
N ASP A 82 25.24 15.05 -3.31
CA ASP A 82 23.93 14.46 -2.93
C ASP A 82 22.84 14.61 -4.01
N SER A 83 23.08 15.44 -5.03
CA SER A 83 22.14 15.66 -6.13
C SER A 83 22.34 14.71 -7.31
N LEU A 84 23.39 13.89 -7.31
CA LEU A 84 23.77 13.04 -8.43
C LEU A 84 22.89 11.78 -8.55
N THR A 85 22.45 11.20 -7.43
CA THR A 85 21.55 10.03 -7.42
C THR A 85 20.12 10.40 -7.82
N ARG A 86 19.56 11.51 -7.31
CA ARG A 86 18.26 12.04 -7.78
C ARG A 86 18.26 12.45 -9.26
N LYS A 87 19.43 12.78 -9.83
CA LYS A 87 19.55 13.23 -11.23
C LYS A 87 19.72 12.13 -12.26
N GLN A 88 20.06 10.88 -11.91
CA GLN A 88 20.23 9.87 -12.96
C GLN A 88 18.90 9.33 -13.51
N ASN A 89 17.87 9.29 -12.67
CA ASN A 89 16.60 8.62 -12.98
C ASN A 89 15.38 9.54 -12.84
N TRP A 90 15.56 10.87 -12.90
CA TRP A 90 14.44 11.81 -12.76
C TRP A 90 13.34 11.61 -13.81
N TRP A 91 13.70 11.00 -14.94
CA TRP A 91 12.86 10.63 -16.08
C TRP A 91 12.10 9.31 -15.89
N LEU A 92 12.32 8.58 -14.79
CA LEU A 92 11.54 7.39 -14.44
C LEU A 92 10.30 7.77 -13.61
N PRO A 93 9.23 6.95 -13.64
CA PRO A 93 8.07 7.13 -12.78
C PRO A 93 8.46 7.15 -11.30
N TYR A 94 7.92 8.10 -10.55
CA TYR A 94 8.10 8.20 -9.11
C TYR A 94 6.81 7.80 -8.39
N VAL A 95 6.94 7.52 -7.09
CA VAL A 95 5.82 7.10 -6.24
C VAL A 95 5.55 8.17 -5.18
N VAL A 96 4.27 8.44 -4.94
CA VAL A 96 3.78 9.06 -3.71
C VAL A 96 3.28 7.94 -2.82
N LEU A 97 3.96 7.74 -1.69
CA LEU A 97 3.55 6.80 -0.65
C LEU A 97 2.91 7.59 0.49
N GLU A 98 1.66 7.29 0.78
CA GLU A 98 0.87 7.93 1.82
C GLU A 98 0.40 6.92 2.87
N PHE A 99 0.53 7.29 4.14
CA PHE A 99 -0.16 6.64 5.24
C PHE A 99 -0.57 7.71 6.26
N ASP A 100 -1.84 7.69 6.68
CA ASP A 100 -2.37 8.64 7.68
C ASP A 100 -2.12 10.13 7.35
N LYS A 101 -2.33 10.52 6.07
CA LYS A 101 -2.07 11.87 5.53
C LYS A 101 -0.59 12.28 5.50
N ASN A 102 0.33 11.41 5.90
CA ASN A 102 1.75 11.62 5.76
C ASN A 102 2.20 11.07 4.41
N GLU A 103 2.72 11.95 3.56
CA GLU A 103 3.19 11.61 2.22
C GLU A 103 4.72 11.65 2.15
N ILE A 104 5.29 10.71 1.39
CA ILE A 104 6.67 10.76 0.96
C ILE A 104 6.77 10.52 -0.55
N LEU A 105 7.73 11.21 -1.18
CA LEU A 105 8.06 11.06 -2.58
C LEU A 105 9.26 10.12 -2.75
N ILE A 106 9.09 9.10 -3.58
CA ILE A 106 10.08 8.04 -3.83
C ILE A 106 10.47 8.06 -5.31
N ASP A 107 11.72 8.43 -5.58
CA ASP A 107 12.32 8.32 -6.90
C ASP A 107 12.70 6.86 -7.22
N ALA A 108 12.59 6.46 -8.48
CA ALA A 108 13.06 5.15 -8.91
C ALA A 108 14.60 5.05 -8.85
N LEU A 109 15.08 3.95 -8.29
CA LEU A 109 16.50 3.58 -8.24
C LEU A 109 17.02 3.05 -9.59
N GLY A 110 16.14 2.55 -10.45
CA GLY A 110 16.48 2.09 -11.80
C GLY A 110 15.31 1.47 -12.54
N GLY A 111 15.60 0.64 -13.54
CA GLY A 111 14.60 0.05 -14.42
C GLY A 111 14.32 0.92 -15.65
N ASP A 112 13.11 0.82 -16.16
CA ASP A 112 12.62 1.63 -17.27
C ASP A 112 11.23 2.22 -16.93
N THR A 113 10.64 2.94 -17.88
CA THR A 113 9.36 3.62 -17.67
C THR A 113 8.18 2.67 -17.47
N ALA A 114 8.26 1.44 -17.97
CA ALA A 114 7.23 0.41 -17.79
C ALA A 114 7.49 -0.47 -16.56
N ASN A 115 8.76 -0.60 -16.15
CA ASN A 115 9.23 -1.47 -15.08
C ASN A 115 10.18 -0.74 -14.12
N PRO A 116 9.72 0.32 -13.41
CA PRO A 116 10.56 1.07 -12.48
C PRO A 116 10.85 0.25 -11.22
N ILE A 117 12.09 0.38 -10.74
CA ILE A 117 12.59 -0.26 -9.52
C ILE A 117 12.78 0.81 -8.47
N TYR A 118 12.14 0.65 -7.30
CA TYR A 118 12.18 1.64 -6.22
C TYR A 118 13.07 1.18 -5.06
N GLN A 119 12.88 -0.05 -4.60
CA GLN A 119 13.61 -0.66 -3.47
C GLN A 119 13.66 0.22 -2.21
N HIS A 120 12.64 1.05 -2.02
CA HIS A 120 12.61 2.06 -0.97
C HIS A 120 11.91 1.53 0.27
N ARG A 121 12.45 1.82 1.46
CA ARG A 121 11.87 1.44 2.75
C ARG A 121 11.51 2.69 3.54
N ALA A 122 10.26 2.77 3.97
CA ALA A 122 9.72 3.84 4.78
C ALA A 122 9.16 3.29 6.09
N ASN A 123 9.22 4.11 7.14
CA ASN A 123 8.61 3.82 8.42
C ASN A 123 7.59 4.92 8.72
N PHE A 124 6.39 4.54 9.12
CA PHE A 124 5.34 5.44 9.57
C PHE A 124 4.98 5.11 11.01
N ASP A 125 4.82 6.14 11.83
CA ASP A 125 4.25 5.97 13.16
C ASP A 125 2.76 5.63 13.02
N VAL A 126 2.34 4.60 13.75
CA VAL A 126 0.95 4.13 13.76
C VAL A 126 0.34 4.58 15.07
N SER A 127 -0.74 5.36 14.96
CA SER A 127 -1.59 5.74 16.11
C SER A 127 -3.05 5.35 15.92
N ARG A 128 -3.46 5.05 14.69
CA ARG A 128 -4.81 4.65 14.30
C ARG A 128 -4.79 3.79 13.06
N SER A 129 -5.88 3.09 12.81
CA SER A 129 -6.08 2.37 11.56
C SER A 129 -6.24 3.38 10.41
N SER A 130 -5.44 3.21 9.36
CA SER A 130 -5.53 3.99 8.12
C SER A 130 -5.11 3.13 6.93
N GLU A 131 -5.54 3.53 5.74
CA GLU A 131 -5.16 2.86 4.49
C GLU A 131 -3.78 3.35 4.04
N VAL A 132 -2.99 2.45 3.46
CA VAL A 132 -1.78 2.80 2.71
C VAL A 132 -2.19 3.07 1.26
N SER A 133 -1.85 4.25 0.75
CA SER A 133 -2.04 4.63 -0.65
C SER A 133 -0.68 4.78 -1.33
N ILE A 134 -0.52 4.13 -2.49
CA ILE A 134 0.71 4.20 -3.28
C ILE A 134 0.33 4.58 -4.70
N SER A 135 0.66 5.82 -5.07
CA SER A 135 0.29 6.39 -6.37
C SER A 135 1.54 6.60 -7.22
N ILE A 136 1.46 6.27 -8.50
CA ILE A 136 2.58 6.33 -9.44
C ILE A 136 2.36 7.51 -10.38
N TYR A 137 3.40 8.30 -10.57
CA TYR A 137 3.37 9.49 -11.41
C TYR A 137 4.57 9.56 -12.34
N MET A 138 4.38 10.18 -13.49
CA MET A 138 5.45 10.49 -14.43
C MET A 138 5.59 11.99 -14.59
N ARG A 139 6.83 12.46 -14.46
CA ARG A 139 7.16 13.87 -14.67
C ARG A 139 7.02 14.25 -16.14
N HIS A 140 6.54 15.47 -16.37
CA HIS A 140 6.63 16.05 -17.70
C HIS A 140 8.09 16.16 -18.16
N PRO A 141 8.38 15.91 -19.44
CA PRO A 141 9.63 16.33 -20.05
C PRO A 141 9.78 17.85 -19.87
N PRO A 142 10.98 18.36 -19.56
CA PRO A 142 11.20 19.80 -19.45
C PRO A 142 10.95 20.47 -20.80
N THR A 143 9.91 21.30 -20.89
CA THR A 143 9.67 22.19 -22.03
C THR A 143 10.75 23.28 -22.03
N GLN A 144 11.46 23.48 -23.15
CA GLN A 144 12.44 24.57 -23.24
C GLN A 144 11.74 25.93 -23.04
N GLY A 145 12.13 26.66 -21.98
CA GLY A 145 11.72 28.04 -21.77
C GLY A 145 10.69 28.30 -20.67
N GLU A 146 10.11 27.27 -20.04
CA GLU A 146 9.25 27.50 -18.88
C GLU A 146 10.09 27.67 -17.61
N SER A 147 9.97 28.85 -17.00
CA SER A 147 10.41 29.06 -15.63
C SER A 147 9.75 28.01 -14.74
N THR A 148 10.47 27.54 -13.71
CA THR A 148 10.11 26.47 -12.77
C THR A 148 8.90 26.82 -11.89
N SER A 149 7.81 27.32 -12.48
CA SER A 149 6.52 27.56 -11.87
C SER A 149 5.81 26.22 -11.76
N ARG A 150 6.06 25.57 -10.62
CA ARG A 150 5.61 24.24 -10.21
C ARG A 150 4.08 24.17 -10.08
N THR A 151 3.37 24.17 -11.20
CA THR A 151 2.02 23.60 -11.23
C THR A 151 2.16 22.15 -11.69
N THR A 152 1.99 21.26 -10.72
CA THR A 152 2.37 19.85 -10.70
C THR A 152 1.37 19.00 -11.47
N ASN A 153 1.34 19.11 -12.80
CA ASN A 153 0.45 18.30 -13.63
C ASN A 153 1.06 16.95 -14.05
N ASP A 154 1.91 16.35 -13.20
CA ASP A 154 2.54 15.06 -13.52
C ASP A 154 1.49 14.00 -13.88
N PHE A 155 1.82 13.14 -14.85
CA PHE A 155 0.88 12.16 -15.36
C PHE A 155 0.64 11.07 -14.31
N PHE A 156 -0.59 10.95 -13.84
CA PHE A 156 -0.99 9.81 -13.01
C PHE A 156 -0.99 8.53 -13.83
N LEU A 157 -0.26 7.52 -13.36
CA LEU A 157 -0.11 6.22 -14.01
C LEU A 157 -0.88 5.10 -13.31
N GLY A 158 -1.62 5.42 -12.25
CA GLY A 158 -2.35 4.48 -11.42
C GLY A 158 -1.76 4.34 -10.01
N GLY A 159 -2.40 3.52 -9.19
CA GLY A 159 -1.94 3.25 -7.83
C GLY A 159 -2.57 2.00 -7.20
N VAL A 160 -2.15 1.72 -5.98
CA VAL A 160 -2.69 0.63 -5.14
C VAL A 160 -3.05 1.18 -3.76
N LYS A 161 -4.07 0.55 -3.16
CA LYS A 161 -4.63 0.90 -1.85
C LYS A 161 -4.80 -0.36 -1.02
N ILE A 162 -4.35 -0.31 0.23
CA ILE A 162 -4.20 -1.51 1.07
C ILE A 162 -4.46 -1.16 2.52
N GLN A 163 -5.26 -1.98 3.19
CA GLN A 163 -5.41 -1.92 4.63
C GLN A 163 -4.32 -2.76 5.32
N PRO A 164 -3.39 -2.17 6.10
CA PRO A 164 -2.40 -2.95 6.83
C PRO A 164 -3.05 -3.87 7.86
N ASN A 165 -2.48 -5.05 8.04
CA ASN A 165 -2.89 -5.97 9.08
C ASN A 165 -2.19 -5.66 10.41
N PHE A 166 -2.90 -5.01 11.31
CA PHE A 166 -2.37 -4.66 12.62
C PHE A 166 -2.43 -5.81 13.65
N GLY A 167 -3.01 -6.96 13.29
CA GLY A 167 -3.04 -8.16 14.13
C GLY A 167 -1.79 -9.03 14.01
N SER A 168 -0.90 -8.75 13.06
CA SER A 168 0.28 -9.56 12.77
C SER A 168 1.55 -8.71 12.73
N THR A 169 2.65 -9.26 13.22
CA THR A 169 4.00 -8.66 13.10
C THR A 169 4.80 -9.28 11.95
N LYS A 170 4.22 -10.24 11.22
CA LYS A 170 4.87 -10.88 10.08
C LYS A 170 5.01 -9.90 8.93
N ILE A 171 6.00 -10.15 8.08
CA ILE A 171 6.13 -9.43 6.82
C ILE A 171 5.08 -9.98 5.86
N GLU A 172 4.27 -9.08 5.31
CA GLU A 172 3.37 -9.35 4.20
C GLU A 172 4.09 -8.98 2.90
N ASP A 173 4.16 -9.91 1.96
CA ASP A 173 4.80 -9.75 0.65
C ASP A 173 3.72 -9.89 -0.42
N GLN A 174 3.39 -8.79 -1.11
CA GLN A 174 2.21 -8.72 -1.96
C GLN A 174 2.54 -8.18 -3.35
N VAL A 175 1.91 -8.78 -4.37
CA VAL A 175 1.89 -8.24 -5.74
C VAL A 175 0.44 -7.87 -6.05
N LEU A 176 0.20 -6.59 -6.30
CA LEU A 176 -1.13 -6.02 -6.45
C LEU A 176 -1.32 -5.44 -7.84
N ASN A 177 -2.52 -5.60 -8.40
CA ASN A 177 -2.89 -4.96 -9.66
C ASN A 177 -3.01 -3.45 -9.46
N ILE A 178 -2.42 -2.68 -10.38
CA ILE A 178 -2.51 -1.23 -10.38
C ILE A 178 -3.92 -0.81 -10.85
N VAL A 179 -4.56 0.06 -10.07
CA VAL A 179 -5.88 0.63 -10.37
C VAL A 179 -5.72 2.02 -10.98
N GLY A 180 -6.56 2.36 -11.95
CA GLY A 180 -6.46 3.64 -12.68
C GLY A 180 -5.29 3.69 -13.68
N GLY A 181 -4.71 2.53 -14.00
CA GLY A 181 -3.59 2.36 -14.92
C GLY A 181 -3.45 0.91 -15.35
N THR A 182 -2.22 0.49 -15.65
CA THR A 182 -1.90 -0.90 -16.04
C THR A 182 -0.78 -1.47 -15.20
N GLY A 183 -0.69 -2.80 -15.18
CA GLY A 183 0.42 -3.51 -14.56
C GLY A 183 0.18 -3.87 -13.10
N MET A 184 1.27 -4.17 -12.42
CA MET A 184 1.27 -4.63 -11.03
C MET A 184 2.37 -3.95 -10.23
N MET A 185 2.18 -3.86 -8.92
CA MET A 185 3.14 -3.32 -7.97
C MET A 185 3.51 -4.39 -6.92
N HIS A 186 4.81 -4.55 -6.67
CA HIS A 186 5.35 -5.41 -5.64
C HIS A 186 5.74 -4.61 -4.40
N ILE A 187 5.25 -5.03 -3.23
CA ILE A 187 5.39 -4.31 -1.97
C ILE A 187 5.55 -5.26 -0.80
N GLN A 188 6.12 -4.73 0.29
CA GLN A 188 6.20 -5.44 1.56
C GLN A 188 5.75 -4.56 2.72
N LEU A 189 4.99 -5.13 3.66
CA LEU A 189 4.52 -4.43 4.85
C LEU A 189 4.88 -5.22 6.12
N CYS A 190 5.18 -4.52 7.21
CA CYS A 190 5.39 -5.12 8.52
C CYS A 190 5.02 -4.12 9.61
N TYR A 191 4.04 -4.47 10.44
CA TYR A 191 3.67 -3.67 11.61
C TYR A 191 4.41 -4.17 12.86
N ARG A 192 4.88 -3.23 13.68
CA ARG A 192 5.50 -3.51 14.97
C ARG A 192 4.85 -2.64 16.03
N PRO A 193 4.04 -3.21 16.94
CA PRO A 193 3.52 -2.46 18.07
C PRO A 193 4.68 -2.00 18.97
N GLN A 194 4.57 -0.79 19.50
CA GLN A 194 5.48 -0.30 20.52
C GLN A 194 5.35 -1.19 21.76
N GLN A 195 6.47 -1.80 22.16
CA GLN A 195 6.51 -2.51 23.44
C GLN A 195 6.39 -1.48 24.55
N VAL A 196 5.39 -1.64 25.42
CA VAL A 196 5.33 -0.87 26.66
C VAL A 196 6.54 -1.32 27.50
N ARG A 197 7.54 -0.44 27.63
CA ARG A 197 8.56 -0.62 28.66
C ARG A 197 7.85 -0.38 29.99
N TYR A 198 7.65 -1.44 30.76
CA TYR A 198 7.37 -1.28 32.18
C TYR A 198 8.65 -0.72 32.81
N GLU A 199 8.66 0.56 33.14
CA GLU A 199 9.65 1.09 34.07
C GLU A 199 9.48 0.32 35.39
N LEU A 200 10.59 -0.24 35.89
CA LEU A 200 10.62 -1.07 37.11
C LEU A 200 10.22 -0.28 38.37
N ASP A 201 9.89 1.00 38.25
CA ASP A 201 9.54 1.90 39.33
C ASP A 201 8.23 1.52 40.03
N ASN A 202 7.33 0.79 39.35
CA ASN A 202 6.11 0.26 39.97
C ASN A 202 6.32 -1.01 40.82
N LEU A 203 7.44 -1.74 40.64
CA LEU A 203 7.74 -2.92 41.46
C LEU A 203 8.32 -2.55 42.83
N MET A 204 8.92 -1.37 42.99
CA MET A 204 9.31 -0.82 44.29
C MET A 204 8.10 -0.47 45.16
N PHE A 205 6.98 -0.04 44.56
CA PHE A 205 5.76 0.24 45.31
C PHE A 205 5.09 -1.04 45.84
N ILE A 206 5.04 -2.11 45.05
CA ILE A 206 4.41 -3.38 45.48
C ILE A 206 5.27 -4.12 46.51
N LEU A 207 6.59 -4.10 46.41
CA LEU A 207 7.48 -4.74 47.38
C LEU A 207 7.53 -4.00 48.73
N THR A 208 7.21 -2.70 48.77
CA THR A 208 7.12 -1.96 50.04
C THR A 208 5.85 -2.34 50.83
N TYR A 209 4.77 -2.76 50.16
CA TYR A 209 3.52 -3.16 50.82
C TYR A 209 3.42 -4.66 51.16
N LEU A 210 4.39 -5.49 50.76
CA LEU A 210 4.42 -6.92 51.10
C LEU A 210 5.33 -7.28 52.30
N ILE A 211 5.96 -6.28 52.93
CA ILE A 211 6.89 -6.45 54.07
C ILE A 211 6.42 -5.64 55.30
N ALA A 212 5.16 -5.19 55.32
CA ALA A 212 4.54 -4.51 56.47
C ALA A 212 3.52 -5.42 57.17
#